data_AF-A0A3B9P8I8-F1
#
_entry.id   AF-A0A3B9P8I8-F1
#
_cell.length_a   1.000
_cell.length_b   1.000
_cell.length_c   1.000
_cell.angle_alpha   90.00
_cell.angle_beta   90.00
_cell.angle_gamma   90.00
#
_symmetry.space_group_name_H-M   'P 1'
#
loop_
_entity.id
_entity.type
_entity.pdbx_description
1 polymer ?
#
loop_
_entity_poly.entity_id
_entity_poly.type
_entity_poly.pdbx_seq_one_letter_code
_entity_poly.pdbx_strand_id
1 'polypeptide(L)'
;MNFSVAFTTRDFSAPIFTGLDAQILQLDWSAEGGPAQAQIRLTGAREKLIEASRMLRCPVMVRDKSGTPVWWGYVEDVIVNLEGAQISVSLAGLYNKVRVRYSFVSPNNAITDQAFTESAEDIVSQEEYGVKEITLQRYGIDDDFALNLRDTFLKGAALPKSALSQNQPGKQNQVVLKCAGWFKSLAWQSYQNLEGFYANPGPGPGVFNFAQSSSTRYPSQVFTPGADGALQYAYFQLRGIGNPARNLNAQLRDGGGNLLATSDPVAGSALSNIAYRWVKFTFPTPYTITGGMTYMLGVTANTVDPSRYFAIRSDENQSYANGHALYFNGSTWVHLPSVTNPGGAPDLLFRAVCIADTGSQIEEIASAGSQFFTRITAPASSVLTCPYRDKGEDCLKEIQNLMELGTANHRRILARVTPERQLEFNEQPDPDDPSVYMDGRGHLWTFQGTPLKAYFPPVGQFARYSGSNRILLPFDKVRMPACFIEGASYYPQSGRLRIRTKT
;
A
#
# COMPACT_ATOMS: atom_id res chain seq x y z
N MET A 1 36.53 -7.79 16.43
CA MET A 1 35.95 -6.77 15.55
C MET A 1 35.15 -5.85 16.44
N ASN A 2 35.43 -4.55 16.46
CA ASN A 2 34.74 -3.63 17.36
C ASN A 2 33.73 -2.82 16.54
N PHE A 3 32.45 -3.02 16.83
CA PHE A 3 31.37 -2.15 16.39
C PHE A 3 31.06 -1.16 17.51
N SER A 4 30.56 0.01 17.18
CA SER A 4 29.98 0.94 18.15
C SER A 4 28.46 1.01 17.96
N VAL A 5 27.74 1.15 19.07
CA VAL A 5 26.29 1.33 19.10
C VAL A 5 26.00 2.69 19.71
N ALA A 6 25.23 3.51 19.00
CA ALA A 6 24.76 4.80 19.46
C ALA A 6 23.23 4.83 19.48
N PHE A 7 22.68 5.50 20.49
CA PHE A 7 21.25 5.75 20.64
C PHE A 7 21.00 7.24 20.68
N THR A 8 19.86 7.69 20.17
CA THR A 8 19.41 9.08 20.33
C THR A 8 18.03 9.13 20.99
N THR A 9 17.64 10.30 21.46
CA THR A 9 16.28 10.59 21.92
C THR A 9 15.28 10.35 20.80
N ARG A 10 14.02 10.13 21.18
CA ARG A 10 12.92 9.77 20.26
C ARG A 10 12.69 10.84 19.18
N ASP A 11 12.87 12.10 19.53
CA ASP A 11 12.82 13.28 18.67
C ASP A 11 14.09 13.49 17.82
N PHE A 12 15.06 12.57 17.90
CA PHE A 12 16.34 12.60 17.17
C PHE A 12 17.30 13.74 17.57
N SER A 13 17.00 14.51 18.63
CA SER A 13 17.72 15.75 18.94
C SER A 13 19.02 15.55 19.72
N ALA A 14 19.09 14.53 20.59
CA ALA A 14 20.22 14.35 21.51
C ALA A 14 20.69 12.89 21.60
N PRO A 15 21.99 12.64 21.78
CA PRO A 15 22.50 11.30 22.06
C PRO A 15 22.09 10.81 23.45
N ILE A 16 21.83 9.51 23.60
CA ILE A 16 21.56 8.85 24.89
C ILE A 16 22.83 8.11 25.33
N PHE A 17 23.35 8.49 26.50
CA PHE A 17 24.44 7.79 27.16
C PHE A 17 23.89 6.79 28.17
N THR A 18 23.92 5.51 27.81
CA THR A 18 23.35 4.44 28.66
C THR A 18 24.26 4.08 29.84
N GLY A 19 25.57 4.29 29.72
CA GLY A 19 26.56 3.79 30.69
C GLY A 19 26.64 2.25 30.73
N LEU A 20 26.09 1.57 29.72
CA LEU A 20 26.07 0.12 29.58
C LEU A 20 27.01 -0.32 28.46
N ASP A 21 27.61 -1.49 28.60
CA ASP A 21 28.38 -2.12 27.52
C ASP A 21 27.43 -2.78 26.52
N ALA A 22 27.62 -2.49 25.23
CA ALA A 22 26.72 -2.90 24.16
C ALA A 22 27.38 -3.94 23.25
N GLN A 23 26.82 -5.14 23.22
CA GLN A 23 27.26 -6.24 22.37
C GLN A 23 26.18 -6.57 21.33
N ILE A 24 26.51 -6.46 20.05
CA ILE A 24 25.58 -6.82 18.96
C ILE A 24 25.53 -8.33 18.81
N LEU A 25 24.33 -8.91 18.89
CA LEU A 25 24.06 -10.34 18.73
C LEU A 25 23.78 -10.73 17.28
N GLN A 26 23.02 -9.91 16.57
CA GLN A 26 22.58 -10.19 15.21
C GLN A 26 22.24 -8.88 14.50
N LEU A 27 22.57 -8.81 13.21
CA LEU A 27 22.12 -7.76 12.29
C LEU A 27 21.48 -8.41 11.07
N ASP A 28 20.30 -7.96 10.69
CA ASP A 28 19.55 -8.44 9.54
C ASP A 28 19.25 -7.30 8.56
N TRP A 29 19.27 -7.63 7.27
CA TRP A 29 18.93 -6.73 6.17
C TRP A 29 17.95 -7.39 5.19
N SER A 30 17.19 -6.54 4.49
CA SER A 30 16.18 -6.84 3.49
C SER A 30 16.34 -5.93 2.27
N ALA A 31 16.03 -6.44 1.08
CA ALA A 31 15.93 -5.65 -0.15
C ALA A 31 14.71 -4.70 -0.12
N GLU A 32 13.84 -4.88 0.86
CA GLU A 32 12.69 -4.03 1.17
C GLU A 32 12.96 -3.26 2.46
N GLY A 33 13.75 -2.19 2.37
CA GLY A 33 14.00 -1.24 3.46
C GLY A 33 15.45 -1.16 3.93
N GLY A 34 16.35 -2.06 3.51
CA GLY A 34 17.73 -2.09 3.99
C GLY A 34 17.82 -2.77 5.37
N PRO A 35 18.20 -2.08 6.46
CA PRO A 35 18.14 -2.65 7.80
C PRO A 35 16.76 -3.21 8.13
N ALA A 36 16.68 -4.47 8.56
CA ALA A 36 15.42 -5.15 8.85
C ALA A 36 15.22 -5.35 10.36
N GLN A 37 16.14 -6.06 11.01
CA GLN A 37 16.11 -6.36 12.44
C GLN A 37 17.52 -6.35 13.02
N ALA A 38 17.64 -6.07 14.31
CA ALA A 38 18.88 -6.27 15.05
C ALA A 38 18.59 -6.71 16.48
N GLN A 39 19.54 -7.44 17.07
CA GLN A 39 19.52 -7.79 18.48
C GLN A 39 20.79 -7.28 19.15
N ILE A 40 20.63 -6.49 20.21
CA ILE A 40 21.73 -5.88 20.95
C ILE A 40 21.58 -6.24 22.42
N ARG A 41 22.63 -6.82 22.99
CA ARG A 41 22.73 -7.10 24.42
C ARG A 41 23.39 -5.93 25.13
N LEU A 42 22.79 -5.47 26.22
CA LEU A 42 23.39 -4.51 27.13
C LEU A 42 23.71 -5.16 28.46
N THR A 43 24.90 -4.90 29.00
CA THR A 43 25.37 -5.39 30.31
C THR A 43 25.97 -4.24 31.12
N GLY A 44 25.82 -4.28 32.44
CA GLY A 44 26.34 -3.23 33.34
C GLY A 44 25.60 -3.19 34.67
N ALA A 45 25.58 -2.02 35.31
CA ALA A 45 24.92 -1.81 36.59
C ALA A 45 23.41 -2.08 36.52
N ARG A 46 22.86 -2.75 37.53
CA ARG A 46 21.46 -3.20 37.59
C ARG A 46 20.44 -2.06 37.39
N GLU A 47 20.69 -0.90 37.99
CA GLU A 47 19.82 0.27 37.88
C GLU A 47 19.70 0.76 36.42
N LYS A 48 20.84 0.83 35.72
CA LYS A 48 20.91 1.22 34.31
C LYS A 48 20.23 0.22 33.38
N LEU A 49 20.24 -1.06 33.72
CA LEU A 49 19.51 -2.08 32.95
C LEU A 49 18.00 -1.90 33.04
N ILE A 50 17.46 -1.44 34.17
CA ILE A 50 16.03 -1.17 34.32
C ILE A 50 15.65 0.12 33.56
N GLU A 51 16.51 1.16 33.61
CA GLU A 51 16.32 2.40 32.85
C GLU A 51 16.22 2.17 31.33
N ALA A 52 16.87 1.11 30.80
CA ALA A 52 16.81 0.75 29.38
C ALA A 52 15.38 0.46 28.87
N SER A 53 14.42 0.16 29.76
CA SER A 53 12.99 0.05 29.39
C SER A 53 12.44 1.32 28.76
N ARG A 54 13.02 2.49 29.07
CA ARG A 54 12.66 3.78 28.49
C ARG A 54 13.21 4.00 27.08
N MET A 55 13.84 3.00 26.45
CA MET A 55 14.46 3.15 25.12
C MET A 55 13.52 2.80 23.97
N LEU A 56 12.27 2.37 24.21
CA LEU A 56 11.32 2.06 23.13
C LEU A 56 11.18 3.23 22.16
N ARG A 57 11.17 2.97 20.86
CA ARG A 57 11.18 3.95 19.75
C ARG A 57 12.46 4.80 19.64
N CYS A 58 13.39 4.73 20.60
CA CYS A 58 14.65 5.45 20.46
C CYS A 58 15.41 4.96 19.23
N PRO A 59 15.90 5.87 18.37
CA PRO A 59 16.75 5.52 17.24
C PRO A 59 18.03 4.83 17.72
N VAL A 60 18.48 3.87 16.92
CA VAL A 60 19.71 3.14 17.14
C VAL A 60 20.53 3.11 15.86
N MET A 61 21.84 3.27 16.00
CA MET A 61 22.79 3.21 14.90
C MET A 61 24.00 2.39 15.29
N VAL A 62 24.34 1.43 14.43
CA VAL A 62 25.52 0.60 14.55
C VAL A 62 26.54 1.04 13.52
N ARG A 63 27.79 1.25 13.95
CA ARG A 63 28.91 1.66 13.10
C ARG A 63 30.06 0.66 13.19
N ASP A 64 30.79 0.50 12.10
CA ASP A 64 32.03 -0.28 12.11
C ASP A 64 33.18 0.49 12.78
N LYS A 65 34.36 -0.14 12.87
CA LYS A 65 35.56 0.45 13.48
C LYS A 65 36.02 1.77 12.84
N SER A 66 35.61 2.04 11.60
CA SER A 66 35.93 3.26 10.85
C SER A 66 34.86 4.33 11.01
N GLY A 67 33.80 4.06 11.79
CA GLY A 67 32.68 4.96 12.01
C GLY A 67 31.62 4.90 10.92
N THR A 68 31.73 4.00 9.94
CA THR A 68 30.74 3.88 8.85
C THR A 68 29.47 3.20 9.36
N PRO A 69 28.27 3.76 9.13
CA PRO A 69 27.01 3.11 9.48
C PRO A 69 26.85 1.77 8.75
N VAL A 70 26.52 0.72 9.51
CA VAL A 70 26.26 -0.63 8.98
C VAL A 70 24.81 -1.07 9.17
N TRP A 71 24.15 -0.55 10.20
CA TRP A 71 22.76 -0.85 10.53
C TRP A 71 22.13 0.30 11.31
N TRP A 72 20.86 0.61 11.06
CA TRP A 72 20.12 1.68 11.72
C TRP A 72 18.63 1.36 11.79
N GLY A 73 17.95 1.87 12.80
CA GLY A 73 16.54 1.60 13.05
C GLY A 73 16.08 2.23 14.35
N TYR A 74 15.09 1.62 14.97
CA TYR A 74 14.57 1.98 16.30
C TYR A 74 14.46 0.76 17.20
N VAL A 75 14.44 0.99 18.52
CA VAL A 75 14.18 -0.07 19.50
C VAL A 75 12.68 -0.40 19.53
N GLU A 76 12.33 -1.64 19.19
CA GLU A 76 10.93 -2.11 19.15
C GLU A 76 10.54 -2.85 20.44
N ASP A 77 11.45 -3.67 20.97
CA ASP A 77 11.26 -4.38 22.23
C ASP A 77 12.47 -4.22 23.15
N VAL A 78 12.20 -4.17 24.45
CA VAL A 78 13.20 -4.21 25.52
C VAL A 78 12.90 -5.40 26.42
N ILE A 79 13.85 -6.32 26.55
CA ILE A 79 13.74 -7.50 27.43
C ILE A 79 14.81 -7.39 28.52
N VAL A 80 14.42 -6.97 29.71
CA VAL A 80 15.27 -6.91 30.89
C VAL A 80 15.26 -8.28 31.58
N ASN A 81 16.42 -8.92 31.65
CA ASN A 81 16.62 -10.16 32.37
C ASN A 81 17.36 -9.84 33.66
N LEU A 82 16.71 -10.12 34.78
CA LEU A 82 17.28 -10.07 36.11
C LEU A 82 17.38 -11.50 36.67
N GLU A 83 18.09 -11.65 37.77
CA GLU A 83 18.05 -12.88 38.55
C GLU A 83 16.62 -13.19 39.00
N GLY A 84 16.07 -14.33 38.57
CA GLY A 84 14.73 -14.80 38.92
C GLY A 84 13.55 -14.09 38.23
N ALA A 85 13.78 -12.95 37.57
CA ALA A 85 12.71 -12.16 36.93
C ALA A 85 13.08 -11.70 35.52
N GLN A 86 12.07 -11.59 34.66
CA GLN A 86 12.18 -10.99 33.33
C GLN A 86 11.06 -9.98 33.14
N ILE A 87 11.41 -8.83 32.57
CA ILE A 87 10.48 -7.76 32.23
C ILE A 87 10.61 -7.51 30.72
N SER A 88 9.52 -7.62 29.98
CA SER A 88 9.49 -7.28 28.55
C SER A 88 8.54 -6.12 28.30
N VAL A 89 9.00 -5.11 27.58
CA VAL A 89 8.19 -3.97 27.12
C VAL A 89 8.29 -3.89 25.61
N SER A 90 7.17 -3.68 24.91
CA SER A 90 7.07 -3.79 23.45
C SER A 90 6.17 -2.72 22.84
N LEU A 91 6.53 -2.26 21.63
CA LEU A 91 5.65 -1.45 20.78
C LEU A 91 4.63 -2.27 20.00
N ALA A 92 4.75 -3.60 19.93
CA ALA A 92 3.89 -4.43 19.07
C ALA A 92 2.40 -4.28 19.44
N GLY A 93 2.08 -4.27 20.73
CA GLY A 93 0.72 -4.12 21.24
C GLY A 93 0.24 -2.67 21.45
N LEU A 94 1.04 -1.68 21.06
CA LEU A 94 0.67 -0.26 21.17
C LEU A 94 -0.21 0.16 19.99
N TYR A 95 -1.37 0.72 20.30
CA TYR A 95 -2.29 1.38 19.37
C TYR A 95 -2.90 2.60 20.05
N ASN A 96 -2.55 3.79 19.56
CA ASN A 96 -2.95 5.09 20.12
C ASN A 96 -3.89 5.87 19.19
N LYS A 97 -4.38 5.21 18.13
CA LYS A 97 -5.49 5.64 17.28
C LYS A 97 -6.35 4.44 16.92
N VAL A 98 -7.62 4.46 17.30
CA VAL A 98 -8.49 3.27 17.21
C VAL A 98 -9.83 3.67 16.61
N ARG A 99 -10.28 2.89 15.62
CA ARG A 99 -11.65 2.96 15.10
C ARG A 99 -12.25 1.55 14.99
N VAL A 100 -13.57 1.47 14.95
CA VAL A 100 -14.29 0.19 14.81
C VAL A 100 -15.10 0.22 13.52
N ARG A 101 -14.90 -0.79 12.67
CA ARG A 101 -15.80 -1.14 11.56
C ARG A 101 -16.80 -2.15 12.07
N TYR A 102 -18.08 -1.84 11.99
CA TYR A 102 -19.14 -2.70 12.49
C TYR A 102 -20.33 -2.77 11.52
N SER A 103 -21.16 -3.80 11.68
CA SER A 103 -22.45 -3.90 11.00
C SER A 103 -23.49 -4.37 12.00
N PHE A 104 -24.72 -3.91 11.82
CA PHE A 104 -25.85 -4.36 12.59
C PHE A 104 -26.32 -5.74 12.12
N VAL A 105 -26.93 -6.49 13.03
CA VAL A 105 -27.79 -7.62 12.64
C VAL A 105 -29.17 -7.05 12.45
N SER A 106 -29.63 -7.01 11.20
CA SER A 106 -31.05 -6.79 10.93
C SER A 106 -31.85 -8.02 11.41
N PRO A 107 -33.12 -7.88 11.82
CA PRO A 107 -33.97 -9.00 12.27
C PRO A 107 -34.10 -10.14 11.25
N ASN A 108 -33.79 -9.89 9.98
CA ASN A 108 -33.76 -10.86 8.88
C ASN A 108 -32.38 -11.56 8.72
N ASN A 109 -31.45 -11.36 9.65
CA ASN A 109 -30.08 -11.87 9.60
C ASN A 109 -29.28 -11.44 8.36
N ALA A 110 -29.72 -10.39 7.67
CA ALA A 110 -28.93 -9.77 6.61
C ALA A 110 -27.78 -8.98 7.24
N ILE A 111 -26.56 -9.21 6.75
CA ILE A 111 -25.41 -8.37 7.06
C ILE A 111 -25.74 -6.99 6.47
N THR A 112 -25.99 -6.00 7.32
CA THR A 112 -26.31 -4.63 6.90
C THR A 112 -25.10 -3.93 6.33
N ASP A 113 -25.34 -2.73 5.78
CA ASP A 113 -24.31 -1.74 5.49
C ASP A 113 -23.31 -1.64 6.65
N GLN A 114 -22.04 -1.55 6.30
CA GLN A 114 -20.95 -1.45 7.26
C GLN A 114 -20.78 0.02 7.64
N ALA A 115 -20.77 0.28 8.94
CA ALA A 115 -20.52 1.58 9.51
C ALA A 115 -19.12 1.62 10.16
N PHE A 116 -18.62 2.84 10.33
CA PHE A 116 -17.38 3.11 11.05
C PHE A 116 -17.68 4.06 12.20
N THR A 117 -17.07 3.83 13.35
CA THR A 117 -16.99 4.87 14.38
C THR A 117 -16.02 5.96 13.93
N GLU A 118 -16.19 7.17 14.48
CA GLU A 118 -15.08 8.13 14.50
C GLU A 118 -13.87 7.52 15.21
N SER A 119 -12.67 8.01 14.90
CA SER A 119 -11.44 7.52 15.55
C SER A 119 -11.32 8.13 16.96
N ALA A 120 -10.90 7.33 17.93
CA ALA A 120 -10.44 7.82 19.23
C ALA A 120 -8.91 7.77 19.29
N GLU A 121 -8.32 8.77 19.94
CA GLU A 121 -6.88 9.04 19.88
C GLU A 121 -6.31 9.37 21.27
N ASP A 122 -5.07 8.95 21.52
CA ASP A 122 -4.27 9.36 22.68
C ASP A 122 -3.09 10.21 22.21
N ILE A 123 -3.27 11.54 22.22
CA ILE A 123 -2.30 12.49 21.66
C ILE A 123 -0.95 12.45 22.40
N VAL A 124 -0.96 12.29 23.72
CA VAL A 124 0.28 12.23 24.51
C VAL A 124 1.11 11.00 24.14
N SER A 125 0.46 9.85 23.95
CA SER A 125 1.12 8.64 23.44
C SER A 125 1.64 8.82 22.02
N GLN A 126 0.86 9.48 21.15
CA GLN A 126 1.27 9.74 19.76
C GLN A 126 2.50 10.64 19.68
N GLU A 127 2.59 11.69 20.50
CA GLU A 127 3.77 12.57 20.57
C GLU A 127 5.03 11.79 20.98
N GLU A 128 4.90 10.88 21.95
CA GLU A 128 6.02 10.08 22.45
C GLU A 128 6.47 9.00 21.45
N TYR A 129 5.54 8.15 20.99
CA TYR A 129 5.85 6.93 20.25
C TYR A 129 5.60 7.01 18.74
N GLY A 130 4.87 8.01 18.27
CA GLY A 130 4.29 8.06 16.93
C GLY A 130 2.89 7.46 16.88
N VAL A 131 2.18 7.69 15.78
CA VAL A 131 0.82 7.21 15.53
C VAL A 131 0.87 5.74 15.12
N LYS A 132 0.26 4.87 15.92
CA LYS A 132 -0.03 3.47 15.56
C LYS A 132 -1.52 3.26 15.61
N GLU A 133 -2.11 2.92 14.47
CA GLU A 133 -3.55 2.78 14.35
C GLU A 133 -4.01 1.35 14.12
N ILE A 134 -5.28 1.11 14.46
CA ILE A 134 -5.97 -0.15 14.19
C ILE A 134 -7.44 0.09 13.92
N THR A 135 -7.96 -0.66 12.94
CA THR A 135 -9.40 -0.78 12.69
C THR A 135 -9.88 -2.12 13.23
N LEU A 136 -10.64 -2.10 14.32
CA LEU A 136 -11.25 -3.31 14.86
C LEU A 136 -12.49 -3.66 14.04
N GLN A 137 -12.65 -4.93 13.69
CA GLN A 137 -13.81 -5.40 12.94
C GLN A 137 -14.76 -6.20 13.83
N ARG A 138 -16.04 -5.85 13.84
CA ARG A 138 -17.09 -6.54 14.59
C ARG A 138 -18.36 -6.65 13.75
N TYR A 139 -19.23 -7.60 14.11
CA TYR A 139 -20.50 -7.83 13.44
C TYR A 139 -21.57 -8.06 14.50
N GLY A 140 -22.80 -7.61 14.25
CA GLY A 140 -23.94 -7.78 15.15
C GLY A 140 -23.84 -6.96 16.43
N ILE A 141 -23.27 -5.76 16.33
CA ILE A 141 -23.19 -4.80 17.43
C ILE A 141 -23.83 -3.48 16.99
N ASP A 142 -24.28 -2.68 17.96
CA ASP A 142 -24.77 -1.33 17.74
C ASP A 142 -23.66 -0.28 17.92
N ASP A 143 -24.01 0.98 17.62
CA ASP A 143 -23.11 2.14 17.68
C ASP A 143 -22.53 2.32 19.08
N ASP A 144 -23.37 2.23 20.11
CA ASP A 144 -22.97 2.43 21.50
C ASP A 144 -21.97 1.34 21.95
N PHE A 145 -22.20 0.08 21.58
CA PHE A 145 -21.25 -0.99 21.81
C PHE A 145 -19.93 -0.75 21.06
N ALA A 146 -20.00 -0.32 19.80
CA ALA A 146 -18.82 -0.04 18.99
C ALA A 146 -17.97 1.09 19.60
N LEU A 147 -18.61 2.18 20.04
CA LEU A 147 -17.95 3.30 20.72
C LEU A 147 -17.31 2.88 22.05
N ASN A 148 -18.04 2.15 22.89
CA ASN A 148 -17.51 1.65 24.17
C ASN A 148 -16.35 0.67 23.96
N LEU A 149 -16.43 -0.21 22.95
CA LEU A 149 -15.35 -1.13 22.60
C LEU A 149 -14.10 -0.36 22.15
N ARG A 150 -14.25 0.64 21.28
CA ARG A 150 -13.17 1.51 20.80
C ARG A 150 -12.43 2.15 21.97
N ASP A 151 -13.18 2.80 22.87
CA ASP A 151 -12.60 3.57 23.98
C ASP A 151 -11.96 2.67 25.04
N THR A 152 -12.59 1.52 25.33
CA THR A 152 -12.02 0.50 26.23
C THR A 152 -10.73 -0.08 25.66
N PHE A 153 -10.70 -0.37 24.36
CA PHE A 153 -9.50 -0.88 23.70
C PHE A 153 -8.38 0.17 23.71
N LEU A 154 -8.67 1.43 23.34
CA LEU A 154 -7.70 2.51 23.36
C LEU A 154 -7.09 2.70 24.75
N LYS A 155 -7.91 2.80 25.80
CA LYS A 155 -7.44 2.92 27.18
C LYS A 155 -6.52 1.77 27.59
N GLY A 156 -6.76 0.58 27.04
CA GLY A 156 -5.94 -0.59 27.25
C GLY A 156 -4.67 -0.65 26.39
N ALA A 157 -4.62 -0.02 25.22
CA ALA A 157 -3.56 -0.22 24.22
C ALA A 157 -2.75 1.05 23.89
N ALA A 158 -3.15 2.21 24.40
CA ALA A 158 -2.52 3.49 24.09
C ALA A 158 -1.05 3.55 24.52
N LEU A 159 -0.63 2.83 25.56
CA LEU A 159 0.75 2.82 26.05
C LEU A 159 1.41 1.44 25.91
N PRO A 160 2.76 1.37 25.81
CA PRO A 160 3.46 0.10 25.78
C PRO A 160 3.19 -0.71 27.04
N LYS A 161 2.81 -1.98 26.88
CA LYS A 161 2.57 -2.88 28.01
C LYS A 161 3.86 -3.56 28.45
N SER A 162 4.02 -3.64 29.77
CA SER A 162 5.05 -4.46 30.40
C SER A 162 4.47 -5.83 30.72
N ALA A 163 5.20 -6.89 30.39
CA ALA A 163 4.91 -8.25 30.85
C ALA A 163 6.02 -8.70 31.80
N LEU A 164 5.61 -9.29 32.93
CA LEU A 164 6.48 -9.86 33.95
C LEU A 164 6.45 -11.38 33.86
N SER A 165 7.62 -12.00 33.83
CA SER A 165 7.77 -13.46 33.82
C SER A 165 8.91 -13.90 34.74
N GLN A 166 8.97 -15.19 35.05
CA GLN A 166 10.09 -15.78 35.80
C GLN A 166 11.24 -16.08 34.84
N ASN A 167 12.46 -15.78 35.29
CA ASN A 167 13.69 -16.12 34.58
C ASN A 167 14.42 -17.23 35.32
N GLN A 168 15.21 -18.03 34.60
CA GLN A 168 16.02 -19.08 35.23
C GLN A 168 17.01 -18.47 36.25
N PRO A 169 17.10 -19.03 37.48
CA PRO A 169 18.09 -18.61 38.47
C PRO A 169 19.52 -18.77 37.90
N GLY A 170 20.43 -17.87 38.27
CA GLY A 170 21.85 -17.94 37.89
C GLY A 170 22.21 -17.36 36.51
N LYS A 171 21.27 -16.77 35.77
CA LYS A 171 21.59 -15.97 34.56
C LYS A 171 22.08 -14.58 34.95
N GLN A 172 23.11 -14.10 34.26
CA GLN A 172 23.63 -12.73 34.43
C GLN A 172 22.56 -11.69 34.08
N ASN A 173 22.53 -10.60 34.86
CA ASN A 173 21.67 -9.46 34.59
C ASN A 173 22.05 -8.84 33.24
N GLN A 174 21.11 -8.77 32.32
CA GLN A 174 21.34 -8.24 30.97
C GLN A 174 20.03 -7.71 30.38
N VAL A 175 20.15 -6.78 29.44
CA VAL A 175 19.02 -6.35 28.60
C VAL A 175 19.25 -6.85 27.19
N VAL A 176 18.20 -7.34 26.54
CA VAL A 176 18.20 -7.60 25.10
C VAL A 176 17.25 -6.62 24.45
N LEU A 177 17.81 -5.74 23.63
CA LEU A 177 17.06 -4.86 22.74
C LEU A 177 16.79 -5.61 21.44
N LYS A 178 15.53 -5.66 21.02
CA LYS A 178 15.16 -6.02 19.65
C LYS A 178 14.84 -4.73 18.91
N CYS A 179 15.57 -4.51 17.82
CA CYS A 179 15.45 -3.32 17.01
C CYS A 179 14.85 -3.67 15.66
N ALA A 180 14.08 -2.74 15.10
CA ALA A 180 13.47 -2.85 13.79
C ALA A 180 13.97 -1.72 12.87
N GLY A 181 14.08 -2.00 11.57
CA GLY A 181 14.35 -0.98 10.57
C GLY A 181 13.19 -0.01 10.41
N TRP A 182 13.49 1.22 10.01
CA TRP A 182 12.48 2.29 9.85
C TRP A 182 11.42 1.95 8.79
N PHE A 183 11.73 1.15 7.78
CA PHE A 183 10.73 0.74 6.78
C PHE A 183 9.50 0.07 7.40
N LYS A 184 9.68 -0.65 8.52
CA LYS A 184 8.59 -1.29 9.27
C LYS A 184 7.59 -0.29 9.86
N SER A 185 7.97 0.98 10.07
CA SER A 185 7.03 1.98 10.61
C SER A 185 5.92 2.36 9.63
N LEU A 186 6.06 2.06 8.34
CA LEU A 186 4.97 2.23 7.37
C LEU A 186 3.77 1.31 7.66
N ALA A 187 3.96 0.23 8.43
CA ALA A 187 2.85 -0.64 8.85
C ALA A 187 2.01 -0.05 10.00
N TRP A 188 2.37 1.14 10.49
CA TRP A 188 1.73 1.73 11.66
C TRP A 188 0.44 2.47 11.33
N GLN A 189 0.26 2.85 10.05
CA GLN A 189 -0.91 3.59 9.57
C GLN A 189 -1.55 2.86 8.39
N SER A 190 -2.88 2.81 8.36
CA SER A 190 -3.68 2.40 7.21
C SER A 190 -3.65 3.46 6.12
N TYR A 191 -3.82 2.99 4.89
CA TYR A 191 -3.94 3.85 3.73
C TYR A 191 -5.33 3.68 3.09
N GLN A 192 -5.96 4.81 2.78
CA GLN A 192 -7.20 4.83 2.02
C GLN A 192 -7.12 5.92 0.97
N ASN A 193 -7.53 5.56 -0.25
CA ASN A 193 -7.72 6.50 -1.34
C ASN A 193 -9.03 6.16 -2.04
N LEU A 194 -10.02 7.04 -1.93
CA LEU A 194 -11.34 6.85 -2.53
C LEU A 194 -11.47 7.48 -3.93
N GLU A 195 -10.38 8.05 -4.44
CA GLU A 195 -10.34 8.74 -5.73
C GLU A 195 -9.85 7.85 -6.87
N GLY A 196 -10.14 8.27 -8.10
CA GLY A 196 -9.71 7.58 -9.32
C GLY A 196 -10.50 6.31 -9.67
N PHE A 197 -11.53 5.97 -8.90
CA PHE A 197 -12.53 4.96 -9.28
C PHE A 197 -13.92 5.39 -8.82
N TYR A 198 -14.72 5.92 -9.75
CA TYR A 198 -16.09 6.37 -9.48
C TYR A 198 -17.06 5.38 -10.07
N ALA A 199 -17.94 4.81 -9.26
CA ALA A 199 -18.82 3.75 -9.72
C ALA A 199 -20.16 3.72 -9.01
N ASN A 200 -21.19 3.36 -9.78
CA ASN A 200 -22.41 2.78 -9.25
C ASN A 200 -22.50 1.33 -9.77
N PRO A 201 -22.17 0.33 -8.94
CA PRO A 201 -22.26 -1.07 -9.35
C PRO A 201 -23.71 -1.60 -9.35
N GLY A 202 -24.67 -0.86 -8.81
CA GLY A 202 -25.99 -1.35 -8.44
C GLY A 202 -25.95 -2.23 -7.17
N PRO A 203 -27.02 -3.00 -6.88
CA PRO A 203 -28.19 -3.22 -7.72
C PRO A 203 -29.22 -2.09 -7.66
N GLY A 204 -29.82 -1.78 -8.81
CA GLY A 204 -30.95 -0.88 -8.93
C GLY A 204 -31.92 -1.35 -10.02
N PRO A 205 -33.24 -1.10 -9.89
CA PRO A 205 -34.17 -1.27 -10.99
C PRO A 205 -33.94 -0.18 -12.04
N GLY A 206 -34.31 -0.46 -13.29
CA GLY A 206 -34.27 0.55 -14.35
C GLY A 206 -33.54 0.14 -15.62
N VAL A 207 -34.03 0.66 -16.74
CA VAL A 207 -33.47 0.51 -18.08
C VAL A 207 -33.78 1.75 -18.89
N PHE A 208 -32.81 2.22 -19.68
CA PHE A 208 -33.02 3.26 -20.67
C PHE A 208 -32.65 2.77 -22.07
N ASN A 209 -33.58 2.92 -23.02
CA ASN A 209 -33.34 2.62 -24.43
C ASN A 209 -32.81 3.87 -25.15
N PHE A 210 -31.72 3.72 -25.88
CA PHE A 210 -31.06 4.85 -26.55
C PHE A 210 -30.63 4.50 -27.98
N ALA A 211 -30.35 5.55 -28.76
CA ALA A 211 -30.00 5.46 -30.18
C ALA A 211 -31.07 4.82 -31.09
N GLN A 212 -32.33 4.80 -30.63
CA GLN A 212 -33.51 4.47 -31.44
C GLN A 212 -34.07 5.69 -32.20
N SER A 213 -33.97 6.88 -31.61
CA SER A 213 -34.42 8.14 -32.21
C SER A 213 -33.44 9.27 -31.89
N SER A 214 -33.58 10.41 -32.58
CA SER A 214 -32.83 11.63 -32.30
C SER A 214 -33.15 12.22 -30.91
N SER A 215 -34.26 11.80 -30.31
CA SER A 215 -34.73 12.26 -29.01
C SER A 215 -34.32 11.40 -27.82
N THR A 216 -33.56 10.32 -28.03
CA THR A 216 -33.06 9.46 -26.94
C THR A 216 -31.58 9.14 -27.18
N ARG A 217 -30.72 10.14 -26.96
CA ARG A 217 -29.27 10.04 -27.25
C ARG A 217 -28.44 10.20 -25.98
N TYR A 218 -27.26 9.61 -26.01
CA TYR A 218 -26.18 9.88 -25.05
C TYR A 218 -26.60 9.73 -23.58
N PRO A 219 -27.16 8.58 -23.15
CA PRO A 219 -27.32 8.35 -21.72
C PRO A 219 -25.96 8.50 -21.03
N SER A 220 -25.90 9.40 -20.06
CA SER A 220 -24.67 9.84 -19.41
C SER A 220 -24.86 9.96 -17.91
N GLN A 221 -23.90 9.48 -17.13
CA GLN A 221 -23.84 9.68 -15.70
C GLN A 221 -23.11 10.99 -15.42
N VAL A 222 -23.74 11.87 -14.66
CA VAL A 222 -23.07 13.02 -14.04
C VAL A 222 -22.29 12.53 -12.83
N PHE A 223 -21.05 12.96 -12.70
CA PHE A 223 -20.23 12.72 -11.52
C PHE A 223 -19.24 13.87 -11.30
N THR A 224 -18.81 14.04 -10.05
CA THR A 224 -17.81 15.03 -9.65
C THR A 224 -16.68 14.33 -8.89
N PRO A 225 -15.47 14.21 -9.45
CA PRO A 225 -14.31 13.66 -8.76
C PRO A 225 -13.88 14.57 -7.60
N GLY A 226 -13.34 14.00 -6.52
CA GLY A 226 -12.79 14.78 -5.40
C GLY A 226 -11.34 15.22 -5.62
N ALA A 227 -10.60 14.51 -6.47
CA ALA A 227 -9.23 14.83 -6.86
C ALA A 227 -9.00 14.74 -8.37
N ASP A 228 -7.87 15.30 -8.81
CA ASP A 228 -7.41 15.16 -10.19
C ASP A 228 -7.12 13.69 -10.52
N GLY A 229 -7.34 13.30 -11.78
CA GLY A 229 -7.05 11.94 -12.22
C GLY A 229 -7.02 11.78 -13.73
N ALA A 230 -6.32 10.76 -14.22
CA ALA A 230 -6.26 10.47 -15.65
C ALA A 230 -7.29 9.38 -16.02
N LEU A 231 -8.49 9.78 -16.44
CA LEU A 231 -9.56 8.86 -16.84
C LEU A 231 -9.16 8.06 -18.09
N GLN A 232 -9.06 6.74 -17.94
CA GLN A 232 -8.68 5.83 -19.04
C GLN A 232 -9.80 4.91 -19.46
N TYR A 233 -10.64 4.46 -18.51
CA TYR A 233 -11.68 3.48 -18.81
C TYR A 233 -13.05 3.93 -18.35
N ALA A 234 -14.05 3.62 -19.16
CA ALA A 234 -15.45 3.73 -18.81
C ALA A 234 -16.11 2.36 -18.94
N TYR A 235 -17.03 2.04 -18.03
CA TYR A 235 -17.81 0.82 -18.11
C TYR A 235 -19.28 1.12 -17.92
N PHE A 236 -20.12 0.42 -18.68
CA PHE A 236 -21.57 0.48 -18.57
C PHE A 236 -22.18 -0.90 -18.73
N GLN A 237 -23.32 -1.15 -18.09
CA GLN A 237 -24.09 -2.36 -18.37
C GLN A 237 -25.00 -2.16 -19.57
N LEU A 238 -24.65 -2.81 -20.69
CA LEU A 238 -25.31 -2.64 -21.98
C LEU A 238 -25.84 -3.95 -22.54
N ARG A 239 -26.85 -3.85 -23.41
CA ARG A 239 -27.29 -4.91 -24.33
C ARG A 239 -27.74 -4.31 -25.67
N GLY A 240 -27.74 -5.14 -26.71
CA GLY A 240 -28.34 -4.80 -28.01
C GLY A 240 -29.83 -5.12 -28.06
N ILE A 241 -30.57 -4.44 -28.93
CA ILE A 241 -31.96 -4.75 -29.28
C ILE A 241 -32.06 -4.76 -30.81
N GLY A 242 -32.59 -5.84 -31.38
CA GLY A 242 -32.73 -5.99 -32.82
C GLY A 242 -31.43 -6.31 -33.58
N ASN A 243 -30.43 -6.88 -32.91
CA ASN A 243 -29.11 -7.21 -33.49
C ASN A 243 -28.38 -5.97 -34.07
N PRO A 244 -28.09 -4.95 -33.25
CA PRO A 244 -27.39 -3.77 -33.74
C PRO A 244 -25.93 -4.09 -34.08
N ALA A 245 -25.49 -3.75 -35.30
CA ALA A 245 -24.10 -3.89 -35.73
C ALA A 245 -23.26 -2.61 -35.54
N ARG A 246 -23.91 -1.50 -35.15
CA ARG A 246 -23.30 -0.17 -35.07
C ARG A 246 -22.29 -0.10 -33.93
N ASN A 247 -21.20 0.63 -34.14
CA ASN A 247 -20.20 0.85 -33.10
C ASN A 247 -20.73 1.80 -32.02
N LEU A 248 -20.34 1.51 -30.78
CA LEU A 248 -20.55 2.34 -29.61
C LEU A 248 -19.24 3.01 -29.20
N ASN A 249 -19.31 4.23 -28.70
CA ASN A 249 -18.20 4.91 -28.04
C ASN A 249 -18.67 5.43 -26.69
N ALA A 250 -17.78 5.44 -25.69
CA ALA A 250 -17.97 6.28 -24.51
C ALA A 250 -17.53 7.71 -24.83
N GLN A 251 -18.22 8.67 -24.24
CA GLN A 251 -17.93 10.10 -24.36
C GLN A 251 -17.86 10.71 -22.98
N LEU A 252 -16.78 11.46 -22.74
CA LEU A 252 -16.68 12.35 -21.59
C LEU A 252 -17.06 13.76 -22.04
N ARG A 253 -17.91 14.43 -21.27
CA ARG A 253 -18.35 15.80 -21.47
C ARG A 253 -18.17 16.61 -20.20
N ASP A 254 -18.11 17.94 -20.33
CA ASP A 254 -18.20 18.83 -19.17
C ASP A 254 -19.64 18.89 -18.63
N GLY A 255 -19.84 19.56 -17.50
CA GLY A 255 -21.17 19.76 -16.90
C GLY A 255 -22.15 20.56 -17.78
N GLY A 256 -21.66 21.27 -18.81
CA GLY A 256 -22.49 21.94 -19.81
C GLY A 256 -22.87 21.05 -21.01
N GLY A 257 -22.31 19.84 -21.08
CA GLY A 257 -22.53 18.87 -22.15
C GLY A 257 -21.58 19.00 -23.35
N ASN A 258 -20.55 19.84 -23.30
CA ASN A 258 -19.54 19.94 -24.35
C ASN A 258 -18.65 18.70 -24.37
N LEU A 259 -18.33 18.18 -25.55
CA LEU A 259 -17.50 16.98 -25.70
C LEU A 259 -16.03 17.26 -25.37
N LEU A 260 -15.47 16.46 -24.45
CA LEU A 260 -14.08 16.56 -24.00
C LEU A 260 -13.21 15.42 -24.52
N ALA A 261 -13.71 14.19 -24.47
CA ALA A 261 -12.99 13.00 -24.94
C ALA A 261 -13.94 11.94 -25.49
N THR A 262 -13.43 11.10 -26.39
CA THR A 262 -14.16 9.95 -26.95
C THR A 262 -13.28 8.71 -26.88
N SER A 263 -13.87 7.58 -26.52
CA SER A 263 -13.17 6.29 -26.45
C SER A 263 -12.98 5.65 -27.83
N ASP A 264 -12.15 4.62 -27.89
CA ASP A 264 -12.15 3.67 -29.00
C ASP A 264 -13.54 3.01 -29.17
N PRO A 265 -13.90 2.62 -30.41
CA PRO A 265 -15.19 2.02 -30.69
C PRO A 265 -15.29 0.57 -30.18
N VAL A 266 -16.45 0.22 -29.64
CA VAL A 266 -16.86 -1.15 -29.32
C VAL A 266 -17.94 -1.57 -30.32
N ALA A 267 -17.76 -2.72 -30.99
CA ALA A 267 -18.73 -3.21 -31.94
C ALA A 267 -20.04 -3.62 -31.26
N GLY A 268 -21.17 -3.04 -31.68
CA GLY A 268 -22.50 -3.39 -31.16
C GLY A 268 -22.87 -4.86 -31.40
N SER A 269 -22.33 -5.46 -32.46
CA SER A 269 -22.50 -6.89 -32.77
C SER A 269 -21.92 -7.83 -31.72
N ALA A 270 -21.02 -7.34 -30.86
CA ALA A 270 -20.48 -8.11 -29.73
C ALA A 270 -21.41 -8.13 -28.51
N LEU A 271 -22.47 -7.31 -28.49
CA LEU A 271 -23.40 -7.26 -27.37
C LEU A 271 -24.43 -8.38 -27.44
N SER A 272 -24.81 -8.91 -26.27
CA SER A 272 -25.95 -9.82 -26.17
C SER A 272 -27.25 -9.08 -26.43
N ASN A 273 -28.21 -9.72 -27.10
CA ASN A 273 -29.56 -9.15 -27.28
C ASN A 273 -30.50 -9.42 -26.10
N ILE A 274 -30.11 -10.31 -25.20
CA ILE A 274 -30.97 -10.81 -24.11
C ILE A 274 -30.43 -10.47 -22.72
N ALA A 275 -29.11 -10.37 -22.56
CA ALA A 275 -28.46 -10.20 -21.26
C ALA A 275 -27.64 -8.91 -21.22
N TYR A 276 -27.75 -8.17 -20.12
CA TYR A 276 -26.87 -7.05 -19.85
C TYR A 276 -25.48 -7.54 -19.46
N ARG A 277 -24.45 -6.87 -19.96
CA ARG A 277 -23.05 -7.15 -19.62
C ARG A 277 -22.30 -5.85 -19.40
N TRP A 278 -21.30 -5.87 -18.53
CA TRP A 278 -20.35 -4.78 -18.41
C TRP A 278 -19.52 -4.68 -19.69
N VAL A 279 -19.61 -3.55 -20.37
CA VAL A 279 -18.86 -3.23 -21.58
C VAL A 279 -17.77 -2.24 -21.22
N LYS A 280 -16.52 -2.57 -21.54
CA LYS A 280 -15.35 -1.70 -21.35
C LYS A 280 -15.16 -0.79 -22.55
N PHE A 281 -15.01 0.49 -22.29
CA PHE A 281 -14.56 1.50 -23.25
C PHE A 281 -13.20 2.02 -22.80
N THR A 282 -12.26 2.17 -23.74
CA THR A 282 -10.89 2.64 -23.47
C THR A 282 -10.68 3.98 -24.19
N PHE A 283 -10.28 5.00 -23.46
CA PHE A 283 -9.85 6.26 -24.06
C PHE A 283 -8.41 6.08 -24.60
N PRO A 284 -8.15 6.34 -25.88
CA PRO A 284 -6.81 6.12 -26.45
C PRO A 284 -5.76 7.05 -25.81
N THR A 285 -6.20 8.25 -25.44
CA THR A 285 -5.44 9.19 -24.61
C THR A 285 -6.20 9.39 -23.30
N PRO A 286 -5.63 9.05 -22.13
CA PRO A 286 -6.28 9.33 -20.85
C PRO A 286 -6.63 10.81 -20.73
N TYR A 287 -7.84 11.12 -20.28
CA TYR A 287 -8.27 12.51 -20.08
C TYR A 287 -8.04 12.93 -18.63
N THR A 288 -7.36 14.05 -18.41
CA THR A 288 -7.18 14.63 -17.07
C THR A 288 -8.48 15.26 -16.60
N ILE A 289 -9.18 14.57 -15.69
CA ILE A 289 -10.29 15.15 -14.93
C ILE A 289 -9.74 15.95 -13.76
N THR A 290 -10.39 17.05 -13.42
CA THR A 290 -10.00 17.95 -12.34
C THR A 290 -10.94 17.79 -11.15
N GLY A 291 -10.39 17.72 -9.94
CA GLY A 291 -11.15 17.63 -8.70
C GLY A 291 -12.14 18.79 -8.55
N GLY A 292 -13.36 18.49 -8.10
CA GLY A 292 -14.43 19.47 -7.90
C GLY A 292 -15.18 19.91 -9.16
N MET A 293 -14.72 19.52 -10.36
CA MET A 293 -15.40 19.84 -11.62
C MET A 293 -16.44 18.77 -11.99
N THR A 294 -17.61 19.19 -12.44
CA THR A 294 -18.66 18.24 -12.87
C THR A 294 -18.42 17.75 -14.30
N TYR A 295 -18.52 16.43 -14.49
CA TYR A 295 -18.40 15.76 -15.78
C TYR A 295 -19.62 14.90 -16.07
N MET A 296 -19.87 14.65 -17.36
CA MET A 296 -20.87 13.68 -17.82
C MET A 296 -20.16 12.58 -18.61
N LEU A 297 -20.26 11.33 -18.13
CA LEU A 297 -19.71 10.16 -18.82
C LEU A 297 -20.85 9.32 -19.39
N GLY A 298 -20.91 9.19 -20.71
CA GLY A 298 -22.02 8.51 -21.38
C GLY A 298 -21.63 7.68 -22.59
N VAL A 299 -22.63 7.10 -23.25
CA VAL A 299 -22.44 6.21 -24.41
C VAL A 299 -23.19 6.70 -25.64
N THR A 300 -22.56 6.64 -26.80
CA THR A 300 -23.14 7.00 -28.11
C THR A 300 -23.04 5.84 -29.09
N ALA A 301 -24.00 5.74 -30.02
CA ALA A 301 -23.91 4.89 -31.22
C ALA A 301 -23.67 5.70 -32.51
N ASN A 302 -23.36 7.00 -32.36
CA ASN A 302 -23.18 8.05 -33.38
C ASN A 302 -24.41 8.36 -34.25
N THR A 303 -25.17 7.35 -34.66
CA THR A 303 -26.38 7.42 -35.47
C THR A 303 -27.60 6.89 -34.71
N VAL A 304 -28.79 6.94 -35.32
CA VAL A 304 -30.03 6.39 -34.75
C VAL A 304 -30.62 5.32 -35.67
N ASP A 305 -31.23 4.27 -35.10
CA ASP A 305 -31.94 3.21 -35.84
C ASP A 305 -33.10 2.70 -34.96
N PRO A 306 -34.36 2.90 -35.36
CA PRO A 306 -35.52 2.55 -34.54
C PRO A 306 -35.73 1.04 -34.41
N SER A 307 -35.12 0.23 -35.28
CA SER A 307 -35.25 -1.23 -35.28
C SER A 307 -34.06 -1.93 -34.64
N ARG A 308 -32.87 -1.30 -34.64
CA ARG A 308 -31.63 -1.88 -34.14
C ARG A 308 -30.88 -0.91 -33.23
N TYR A 309 -31.25 -0.89 -31.95
CA TYR A 309 -30.77 0.07 -30.96
C TYR A 309 -30.21 -0.61 -29.71
N PHE A 310 -29.91 0.18 -28.67
CA PHE A 310 -29.22 -0.30 -27.48
C PHE A 310 -30.00 0.04 -26.22
N ALA A 311 -29.75 -0.73 -25.16
CA ALA A 311 -30.29 -0.46 -23.83
C ALA A 311 -29.16 -0.44 -22.80
N ILE A 312 -29.25 0.51 -21.87
CA ILE A 312 -28.34 0.68 -20.74
C ILE A 312 -29.11 0.48 -19.43
N ARG A 313 -28.46 -0.09 -18.40
CA ARG A 313 -29.05 -0.21 -17.07
C ARG A 313 -28.96 1.11 -16.32
N SER A 314 -30.07 1.47 -15.68
CA SER A 314 -30.15 2.54 -14.70
C SER A 314 -30.41 1.97 -13.31
N ASP A 315 -30.18 2.82 -12.32
CA ASP A 315 -30.50 2.61 -10.92
C ASP A 315 -31.48 3.71 -10.49
N GLU A 316 -32.77 3.35 -10.46
CA GLU A 316 -33.87 4.23 -10.08
C GLU A 316 -33.98 4.45 -8.56
N ASN A 317 -33.15 3.76 -7.75
CA ASN A 317 -33.02 4.03 -6.31
C ASN A 317 -32.11 5.23 -6.02
N GLN A 318 -31.37 5.74 -7.01
CA GLN A 318 -30.42 6.85 -6.85
C GLN A 318 -29.30 6.53 -5.86
N SER A 319 -28.71 5.34 -5.96
CA SER A 319 -27.71 4.88 -4.97
C SER A 319 -26.36 5.59 -5.10
N TYR A 320 -26.13 6.39 -6.16
CA TYR A 320 -24.89 7.14 -6.34
C TYR A 320 -25.06 8.59 -5.87
N ALA A 321 -24.59 8.86 -4.65
CA ALA A 321 -24.79 10.15 -4.00
C ALA A 321 -24.22 11.38 -4.75
N ASN A 322 -23.19 11.19 -5.57
CA ASN A 322 -22.42 12.27 -6.20
C ASN A 322 -22.80 12.52 -7.66
N GLY A 323 -24.06 12.28 -8.03
CA GLY A 323 -24.46 12.38 -9.43
C GLY A 323 -25.93 12.14 -9.71
N HIS A 324 -26.23 12.07 -10.99
CA HIS A 324 -27.49 11.61 -11.56
C HIS A 324 -27.30 11.32 -13.04
N ALA A 325 -28.20 10.58 -13.66
CA ALA A 325 -28.16 10.30 -15.09
C ALA A 325 -28.95 11.32 -15.92
N LEU A 326 -28.36 11.73 -17.03
CA LEU A 326 -28.94 12.61 -18.05
C LEU A 326 -28.93 11.93 -19.42
N TYR A 327 -29.86 12.32 -20.29
CA TYR A 327 -29.80 12.00 -21.72
C TYR A 327 -30.08 13.25 -22.55
N PHE A 328 -29.57 13.27 -23.78
CA PHE A 328 -29.82 14.33 -24.72
C PHE A 328 -31.07 14.03 -25.54
N ASN A 329 -32.08 14.89 -25.44
CA ASN A 329 -33.37 14.71 -26.11
C ASN A 329 -33.43 15.27 -27.54
N GLY A 330 -32.28 15.64 -28.11
CA GLY A 330 -32.19 16.31 -29.41
C GLY A 330 -32.13 17.83 -29.33
N SER A 331 -32.42 18.42 -28.16
CA SER A 331 -32.34 19.87 -27.93
C SER A 331 -31.63 20.22 -26.62
N THR A 332 -31.97 19.54 -25.53
CA THR A 332 -31.43 19.79 -24.20
C THR A 332 -31.05 18.49 -23.49
N TRP A 333 -30.22 18.61 -22.47
CA TRP A 333 -29.97 17.54 -21.51
C TRP A 333 -31.09 17.51 -20.48
N VAL A 334 -31.64 16.33 -20.24
CA VAL A 334 -32.75 16.09 -19.32
C VAL A 334 -32.49 14.82 -18.50
N HIS A 335 -33.08 14.73 -17.31
CA HIS A 335 -32.97 13.53 -16.47
C HIS A 335 -33.45 12.28 -17.21
N LEU A 336 -32.77 11.16 -16.99
CA LEU A 336 -33.29 9.86 -17.41
C LEU A 336 -34.68 9.66 -16.77
N PRO A 337 -35.69 9.20 -17.54
CA PRO A 337 -36.98 8.89 -16.97
C PRO A 337 -36.84 7.69 -16.02
N SER A 338 -37.59 7.74 -14.92
CA SER A 338 -37.68 6.67 -13.92
C SER A 338 -39.11 6.14 -13.87
N VAL A 339 -39.26 4.82 -13.83
CA VAL A 339 -40.57 4.14 -13.79
C VAL A 339 -40.97 3.84 -12.36
N THR A 340 -40.05 3.37 -11.52
CA THR A 340 -40.29 3.02 -10.12
C THR A 340 -40.25 4.22 -9.19
N ASN A 341 -39.61 5.31 -9.60
CA ASN A 341 -39.57 6.57 -8.84
C ASN A 341 -39.83 7.78 -9.76
N PRO A 342 -41.08 7.99 -10.23
CA PRO A 342 -41.42 9.06 -11.17
C PRO A 342 -41.03 10.45 -10.66
N GLY A 343 -40.38 11.25 -11.52
CA GLY A 343 -39.86 12.57 -11.14
C GLY A 343 -38.51 12.54 -10.42
N GLY A 344 -38.00 11.36 -10.07
CA GLY A 344 -36.64 11.18 -9.57
C GLY A 344 -35.56 11.35 -10.65
N ALA A 345 -34.32 11.47 -10.20
CA ALA A 345 -33.14 11.58 -11.04
C ALA A 345 -32.32 10.28 -10.94
N PRO A 346 -32.65 9.23 -11.72
CA PRO A 346 -32.01 7.92 -11.61
C PRO A 346 -30.53 8.00 -11.98
N ASP A 347 -29.73 7.03 -11.54
CA ASP A 347 -28.33 6.88 -11.95
C ASP A 347 -28.18 5.87 -13.09
N LEU A 348 -27.00 5.84 -13.72
CA LEU A 348 -26.55 4.73 -14.55
C LEU A 348 -25.75 3.75 -13.72
N LEU A 349 -25.80 2.47 -14.10
CA LEU A 349 -24.79 1.51 -13.65
C LEU A 349 -23.52 1.76 -14.47
N PHE A 350 -22.56 2.44 -13.85
CA PHE A 350 -21.36 2.94 -14.51
C PHE A 350 -20.10 2.69 -13.69
N ARG A 351 -18.94 2.74 -14.35
CA ARG A 351 -17.62 2.84 -13.73
C ARG A 351 -16.75 3.79 -14.53
N ALA A 352 -16.19 4.80 -13.89
CA ALA A 352 -15.17 5.69 -14.42
C ALA A 352 -13.85 5.38 -13.71
N VAL A 353 -12.84 4.95 -14.46
CA VAL A 353 -11.57 4.45 -13.90
C VAL A 353 -10.42 5.31 -14.39
N CYS A 354 -9.78 5.98 -13.44
CA CYS A 354 -8.53 6.68 -13.63
C CYS A 354 -7.35 5.73 -13.44
N ILE A 355 -6.22 6.11 -14.02
CA ILE A 355 -4.94 5.43 -13.86
C ILE A 355 -3.87 6.40 -13.37
N ALA A 356 -2.90 5.88 -12.63
CA ALA A 356 -1.73 6.60 -12.16
C ALA A 356 -0.51 5.67 -12.22
N ASP A 357 0.69 6.25 -12.32
CA ASP A 357 1.93 5.48 -12.26
C ASP A 357 2.10 4.83 -10.88
N THR A 358 2.46 3.54 -10.84
CA THR A 358 2.61 2.83 -9.56
C THR A 358 3.77 3.37 -8.71
N GLY A 359 4.79 3.98 -9.32
CA GLY A 359 5.86 4.68 -8.62
C GLY A 359 5.35 5.93 -7.89
N SER A 360 4.53 6.74 -8.56
CA SER A 360 3.84 7.88 -7.92
C SER A 360 2.90 7.42 -6.80
N GLN A 361 2.14 6.34 -7.02
CA GLN A 361 1.30 5.76 -5.96
C GLN A 361 2.14 5.31 -4.75
N ILE A 362 3.29 4.67 -4.96
CA ILE A 362 4.20 4.28 -3.86
C ILE A 362 4.66 5.50 -3.07
N GLU A 363 5.04 6.59 -3.75
CA GLU A 363 5.48 7.83 -3.10
C GLU A 363 4.35 8.48 -2.28
N GLU A 364 3.13 8.53 -2.82
CA GLU A 364 1.95 9.03 -2.12
C GLU A 364 1.63 8.21 -0.87
N ILE A 365 1.60 6.88 -0.98
CA ILE A 365 1.32 5.98 0.15
C ILE A 365 2.42 6.09 1.21
N ALA A 366 3.69 6.09 0.80
CA ALA A 366 4.81 6.21 1.72
C ALA A 366 4.80 7.56 2.44
N SER A 367 4.41 8.63 1.74
CA SER A 367 4.28 9.97 2.32
C SER A 367 3.13 10.03 3.33
N ALA A 368 1.98 9.42 3.03
CA ALA A 368 0.85 9.33 3.96
C ALA A 368 1.21 8.54 5.24
N GLY A 369 1.98 7.46 5.11
CA GLY A 369 2.45 6.66 6.25
C GLY A 369 3.69 7.23 6.96
N SER A 370 4.31 8.30 6.43
CA SER A 370 5.58 8.82 6.93
C SER A 370 5.43 9.57 8.24
N GLN A 371 6.18 9.14 9.25
CA GLN A 371 6.29 9.85 10.53
C GLN A 371 7.74 10.20 10.89
N PHE A 372 8.71 9.47 10.31
CA PHE A 372 10.11 9.51 10.74
C PHE A 372 11.10 9.70 9.60
N PHE A 373 10.64 9.62 8.34
CA PHE A 373 11.48 9.80 7.18
C PHE A 373 11.74 11.29 6.93
N THR A 374 12.98 11.61 6.57
CA THR A 374 13.39 12.99 6.24
C THR A 374 13.16 13.32 4.77
N ARG A 375 13.08 12.28 3.92
CA ARG A 375 12.80 12.37 2.49
C ARG A 375 12.28 11.04 1.98
N ILE A 376 11.40 11.08 0.99
CA ILE A 376 10.90 9.93 0.25
C ILE A 376 11.11 10.22 -1.24
N THR A 377 11.55 9.22 -2.00
CA THR A 377 11.68 9.33 -3.46
C THR A 377 11.34 8.00 -4.12
N ALA A 378 10.50 8.02 -5.14
CA ALA A 378 10.21 6.86 -5.97
C ALA A 378 10.49 7.14 -7.46
N PRO A 379 10.92 6.14 -8.24
CA PRO A 379 11.09 6.29 -9.68
C PRO A 379 9.75 6.14 -10.38
N ALA A 380 9.61 6.72 -11.57
CA ALA A 380 8.51 6.37 -12.47
C ALA A 380 8.61 4.88 -12.86
N SER A 381 7.55 4.14 -12.62
CA SER A 381 7.48 2.70 -12.93
C SER A 381 7.14 2.42 -14.39
N SER A 382 6.47 3.37 -15.05
CA SER A 382 5.78 3.21 -16.34
C SER A 382 4.74 2.10 -16.35
N VAL A 383 4.27 1.69 -15.16
CA VAL A 383 3.16 0.75 -14.97
C VAL A 383 2.00 1.54 -14.41
N LEU A 384 0.87 1.52 -15.12
CA LEU A 384 -0.29 2.33 -14.79
C LEU A 384 -1.40 1.45 -14.18
N THR A 385 -1.84 1.80 -12.98
CA THR A 385 -2.96 1.12 -12.31
C THR A 385 -3.92 2.14 -11.71
N CYS A 386 -5.09 1.69 -11.28
CA CYS A 386 -6.03 2.55 -10.58
C CYS A 386 -5.50 2.87 -9.17
N PRO A 387 -5.52 4.15 -8.73
CA PRO A 387 -5.02 4.55 -7.41
C PRO A 387 -6.00 4.27 -6.27
N TYR A 388 -7.26 3.93 -6.57
CA TYR A 388 -8.29 3.63 -5.58
C TYR A 388 -7.89 2.47 -4.64
N ARG A 389 -8.02 2.69 -3.32
CA ARG A 389 -7.72 1.76 -2.23
C ARG A 389 -8.72 1.94 -1.09
N ASP A 390 -9.59 0.93 -0.89
CA ASP A 390 -10.60 0.92 0.18
C ASP A 390 -10.52 -0.35 1.06
N LYS A 391 -9.42 -1.11 0.97
CA LYS A 391 -9.29 -2.37 1.72
C LYS A 391 -8.99 -2.16 3.20
N GLY A 392 -8.52 -0.97 3.58
CA GLY A 392 -8.10 -0.66 4.96
C GLY A 392 -6.80 -1.36 5.38
N GLU A 393 -5.97 -1.74 4.41
CA GLU A 393 -4.63 -2.29 4.63
C GLU A 393 -3.66 -1.20 5.12
N ASP A 394 -2.55 -1.61 5.75
CA ASP A 394 -1.48 -0.70 6.15
C ASP A 394 -0.64 -0.19 4.98
N CYS A 395 0.00 0.98 5.14
CA CYS A 395 0.78 1.61 4.08
C CYS A 395 1.91 0.68 3.60
N LEU A 396 2.56 -0.05 4.52
CA LEU A 396 3.62 -1.00 4.17
C LEU A 396 3.10 -2.09 3.23
N LYS A 397 1.94 -2.67 3.54
CA LYS A 397 1.35 -3.74 2.75
C LYS A 397 0.95 -3.28 1.36
N GLU A 398 0.33 -2.11 1.24
CA GLU A 398 -0.02 -1.52 -0.06
C GLU A 398 1.23 -1.21 -0.90
N ILE A 399 2.28 -0.65 -0.30
CA ILE A 399 3.56 -0.41 -0.96
C ILE A 399 4.19 -1.72 -1.45
N GLN A 400 4.22 -2.76 -0.61
CA GLN A 400 4.78 -4.06 -0.99
C GLN A 400 4.03 -4.68 -2.18
N ASN A 401 2.69 -4.61 -2.19
CA ASN A 401 1.89 -5.11 -3.32
C ASN A 401 2.23 -4.37 -4.63
N LEU A 402 2.46 -3.04 -4.57
CA LEU A 402 2.87 -2.25 -5.73
C LEU A 402 4.31 -2.55 -6.15
N MET A 403 5.22 -2.74 -5.20
CA MET A 403 6.62 -3.11 -5.47
C MET A 403 6.75 -4.46 -6.19
N GLU A 404 5.85 -5.40 -5.89
CA GLU A 404 5.77 -6.71 -6.54
C GLU A 404 5.28 -6.65 -7.99
N LEU A 405 4.45 -5.66 -8.35
CA LEU A 405 4.03 -5.45 -9.76
C LEU A 405 5.24 -5.12 -10.65
N GLY A 406 6.21 -4.39 -10.10
CA GLY A 406 7.42 -3.99 -10.78
C GLY A 406 7.23 -2.85 -11.79
N THR A 407 8.17 -2.74 -12.71
CA THR A 407 8.24 -1.69 -13.72
C THR A 407 7.88 -2.22 -15.12
N ALA A 408 7.86 -1.33 -16.11
CA ALA A 408 7.70 -1.70 -17.52
C ALA A 408 8.82 -2.64 -18.04
N ASN A 409 9.96 -2.74 -17.35
CA ASN A 409 11.02 -3.71 -17.68
C ASN A 409 10.80 -5.08 -17.00
N HIS A 410 9.65 -5.32 -16.38
CA HIS A 410 9.33 -6.55 -15.64
C HIS A 410 10.30 -6.85 -14.48
N ARG A 411 10.82 -5.79 -13.86
CA ARG A 411 11.69 -5.88 -12.69
C ARG A 411 10.97 -5.29 -11.48
N ARG A 412 11.13 -5.92 -10.32
CA ARG A 412 10.48 -5.46 -9.09
C ARG A 412 11.04 -4.10 -8.67
N ILE A 413 10.29 -3.40 -7.84
CA ILE A 413 10.81 -2.22 -7.14
C ILE A 413 11.36 -2.68 -5.79
N LEU A 414 12.52 -2.16 -5.41
CA LEU A 414 13.19 -2.38 -4.13
C LEU A 414 13.12 -1.10 -3.30
N ALA A 415 13.32 -1.22 -1.99
CA ALA A 415 13.32 -0.09 -1.09
C ALA A 415 14.60 -0.08 -0.24
N ARG A 416 15.11 1.11 0.07
CA ARG A 416 16.26 1.29 0.94
C ARG A 416 16.04 2.53 1.80
N VAL A 417 16.19 2.37 3.11
CA VAL A 417 16.25 3.51 4.03
C VAL A 417 17.72 3.84 4.28
N THR A 418 18.15 5.09 4.04
CA THR A 418 19.52 5.55 4.35
C THR A 418 19.72 5.84 5.84
N PRO A 419 20.97 5.96 6.35
CA PRO A 419 21.22 6.33 7.75
C PRO A 419 20.58 7.66 8.17
N GLU A 420 20.40 8.57 7.21
CA GLU A 420 19.74 9.87 7.36
C GLU A 420 18.20 9.78 7.34
N ARG A 421 17.66 8.56 7.32
CA ARG A 421 16.22 8.24 7.22
C ARG A 421 15.57 8.74 5.93
N GLN A 422 16.29 8.67 4.82
CA GLN A 422 15.71 8.89 3.50
C GLN A 422 15.25 7.55 2.95
N LEU A 423 13.99 7.45 2.54
CA LEU A 423 13.42 6.25 1.93
C LEU A 423 13.50 6.38 0.40
N GLU A 424 14.33 5.54 -0.19
CA GLU A 424 14.58 5.51 -1.63
C GLU A 424 14.01 4.22 -2.21
N PHE A 425 13.13 4.35 -3.19
CA PHE A 425 12.72 3.23 -4.04
C PHE A 425 13.56 3.21 -5.29
N ASN A 426 13.93 2.01 -5.76
CA ASN A 426 14.71 1.84 -6.98
C ASN A 426 14.28 0.56 -7.69
N GLU A 427 14.39 0.54 -9.01
CA GLU A 427 14.17 -0.68 -9.77
C GLU A 427 15.23 -1.75 -9.41
N GLN A 428 14.80 -3.01 -9.36
CA GLN A 428 15.68 -4.15 -9.16
C GLN A 428 16.75 -4.18 -10.27
N PRO A 429 18.04 -4.41 -9.94
CA PRO A 429 19.10 -4.48 -10.95
C PRO A 429 18.84 -5.55 -12.03
N ASP A 430 19.51 -5.42 -13.17
CA ASP A 430 19.42 -6.42 -14.23
C ASP A 430 20.09 -7.75 -13.80
N PRO A 431 19.40 -8.91 -13.82
CA PRO A 431 20.02 -10.21 -13.55
C PRO A 431 21.16 -10.57 -14.50
N ASP A 432 21.18 -10.01 -15.72
CA ASP A 432 22.22 -10.27 -16.71
C ASP A 432 23.53 -9.52 -16.43
N ASP A 433 23.47 -8.44 -15.66
CA ASP A 433 24.60 -7.58 -15.24
C ASP A 433 24.83 -7.62 -13.70
N PRO A 434 25.28 -8.76 -13.14
CA PRO A 434 25.51 -8.87 -11.70
C PRO A 434 26.74 -8.09 -11.26
N SER A 435 26.58 -7.28 -10.22
CA SER A 435 27.67 -6.51 -9.59
C SER A 435 28.51 -7.32 -8.60
N VAL A 436 28.06 -8.53 -8.25
CA VAL A 436 28.64 -9.34 -7.16
C VAL A 436 28.90 -10.77 -7.60
N TYR A 437 30.03 -11.31 -7.12
CA TYR A 437 30.50 -12.64 -7.45
C TYR A 437 30.84 -13.45 -6.21
N MET A 438 30.43 -14.72 -6.19
CA MET A 438 30.69 -15.64 -5.08
C MET A 438 31.71 -16.70 -5.49
N ASP A 439 32.78 -16.84 -4.71
CA ASP A 439 33.80 -17.86 -4.93
C ASP A 439 33.37 -19.25 -4.40
N GLY A 440 34.21 -20.27 -4.65
CA GLY A 440 33.95 -21.66 -4.23
C GLY A 440 34.00 -21.89 -2.71
N ARG A 441 34.37 -20.86 -1.94
CA ARG A 441 34.42 -20.87 -0.47
C ARG A 441 33.29 -20.05 0.14
N GLY A 442 32.41 -19.46 -0.68
CA GLY A 442 31.28 -18.64 -0.24
C GLY A 442 31.65 -17.19 0.10
N HIS A 443 32.85 -16.71 -0.24
CA HIS A 443 33.17 -15.29 -0.11
C HIS A 443 32.60 -14.50 -1.29
N LEU A 444 32.13 -13.30 -0.99
CA LEU A 444 31.56 -12.39 -1.97
C LEU A 444 32.57 -11.32 -2.34
N TRP A 445 32.59 -10.99 -3.62
CA TRP A 445 33.51 -10.04 -4.23
C TRP A 445 32.72 -9.09 -5.12
N THR A 446 33.15 -7.84 -5.20
CA THR A 446 32.64 -6.92 -6.22
C THR A 446 33.15 -7.31 -7.61
N PHE A 447 32.53 -6.79 -8.66
CA PHE A 447 33.04 -6.91 -10.03
C PHE A 447 34.52 -6.49 -10.19
N GLN A 448 34.98 -5.54 -9.38
CA GLN A 448 36.37 -5.04 -9.38
C GLN A 448 37.34 -5.95 -8.60
N GLY A 449 36.88 -7.08 -8.05
CA GLY A 449 37.71 -8.01 -7.27
C GLY A 449 37.94 -7.57 -5.82
N THR A 450 37.17 -6.60 -5.30
CA THR A 450 37.26 -6.17 -3.91
C THR A 450 36.42 -7.12 -3.02
N PRO A 451 36.96 -7.68 -1.94
CA PRO A 451 36.20 -8.54 -1.05
C PRO A 451 35.13 -7.75 -0.30
N LEU A 452 33.89 -8.24 -0.33
CA LEU A 452 32.80 -7.66 0.45
C LEU A 452 32.93 -8.05 1.91
N LYS A 453 32.84 -7.05 2.80
CA LYS A 453 32.82 -7.28 4.24
C LYS A 453 31.50 -7.96 4.62
N ALA A 454 31.55 -8.93 5.53
CA ALA A 454 30.36 -9.70 5.93
C ALA A 454 29.21 -8.84 6.51
N TYR A 455 29.53 -7.68 7.08
CA TYR A 455 28.58 -6.71 7.63
C TYR A 455 28.20 -5.58 6.65
N PHE A 456 28.59 -5.72 5.37
CA PHE A 456 28.08 -4.97 4.23
C PHE A 456 27.59 -5.97 3.16
N PRO A 457 26.54 -6.74 3.47
CA PRO A 457 26.05 -7.75 2.54
C PRO A 457 25.44 -7.09 1.29
N PRO A 458 25.53 -7.73 0.11
CA PRO A 458 25.04 -7.21 -1.16
C PRO A 458 23.53 -7.39 -1.32
N VAL A 459 22.76 -7.00 -0.31
CA VAL A 459 21.29 -7.10 -0.33
C VAL A 459 20.71 -6.18 -1.40
N GLY A 460 19.74 -6.68 -2.16
CA GLY A 460 19.17 -5.97 -3.31
C GLY A 460 19.98 -6.09 -4.60
N GLN A 461 21.03 -6.91 -4.63
CA GLN A 461 21.87 -7.14 -5.80
C GLN A 461 21.79 -8.59 -6.29
N PHE A 462 22.18 -8.82 -7.53
CA PHE A 462 22.38 -10.16 -8.08
C PHE A 462 23.81 -10.63 -7.83
N ALA A 463 23.95 -11.83 -7.27
CA ALA A 463 25.23 -12.50 -7.08
C ALA A 463 25.37 -13.67 -8.04
N ARG A 464 26.51 -13.75 -8.75
CA ARG A 464 26.83 -14.85 -9.66
C ARG A 464 27.94 -15.73 -9.09
N TYR A 465 27.81 -17.05 -9.22
CA TYR A 465 28.86 -17.96 -8.78
C TYR A 465 30.04 -17.95 -9.78
N SER A 466 31.24 -17.69 -9.29
CA SER A 466 32.49 -17.64 -10.07
C SER A 466 33.57 -18.61 -9.54
N GLY A 467 33.19 -19.48 -8.60
CA GLY A 467 34.11 -20.39 -7.91
C GLY A 467 34.64 -21.58 -8.71
N SER A 468 34.38 -21.67 -10.02
CA SER A 468 34.80 -22.80 -10.84
C SER A 468 35.13 -22.40 -12.28
N ASN A 469 36.31 -22.81 -12.75
CA ASN A 469 36.72 -22.67 -14.16
C ASN A 469 35.89 -23.55 -15.12
N ARG A 470 34.99 -24.41 -14.59
CA ARG A 470 34.06 -25.21 -15.39
C ARG A 470 32.80 -24.46 -15.78
N ILE A 471 32.59 -23.28 -15.21
CA ILE A 471 31.46 -22.41 -15.55
C ILE A 471 31.96 -21.45 -16.62
N LEU A 472 31.47 -21.63 -17.84
CA LEU A 472 31.84 -20.84 -19.00
C LEU A 472 30.68 -19.91 -19.35
N LEU A 473 30.84 -18.63 -19.00
CA LEU A 473 29.93 -17.58 -19.47
C LEU A 473 30.23 -17.26 -20.95
N PRO A 474 29.23 -16.94 -21.77
CA PRO A 474 27.81 -16.80 -21.43
C PRO A 474 27.00 -18.11 -21.44
N PHE A 475 27.61 -19.24 -21.85
CA PHE A 475 26.90 -20.50 -22.11
C PHE A 475 26.22 -21.11 -20.87
N ASP A 476 26.82 -20.98 -19.69
CA ASP A 476 26.25 -21.50 -18.44
C ASP A 476 25.24 -20.56 -17.75
N LYS A 477 24.87 -19.42 -18.35
CA LYS A 477 23.91 -18.46 -17.76
C LYS A 477 22.56 -19.09 -17.40
N VAL A 478 22.07 -20.02 -18.21
CA VAL A 478 20.78 -20.71 -17.97
C VAL A 478 20.91 -21.78 -16.89
N ARG A 479 22.08 -22.44 -16.82
CA ARG A 479 22.33 -23.54 -15.87
C ARG A 479 22.65 -23.02 -14.47
N MET A 480 23.35 -21.89 -14.38
CA MET A 480 23.72 -21.22 -13.15
C MET A 480 23.43 -19.72 -13.27
N PRO A 481 22.15 -19.32 -13.19
CA PRO A 481 21.77 -17.92 -13.27
C PRO A 481 22.31 -17.14 -12.07
N ALA A 482 22.37 -15.81 -12.20
CA ALA A 482 22.65 -14.98 -11.05
C ALA A 482 21.47 -15.05 -10.07
N CYS A 483 21.77 -15.15 -8.77
CA CYS A 483 20.77 -15.27 -7.73
C CYS A 483 20.54 -13.90 -7.07
N PHE A 484 19.27 -13.52 -6.91
CA PHE A 484 18.93 -12.28 -6.22
C PHE A 484 19.08 -12.43 -4.70
N ILE A 485 19.79 -11.50 -4.08
CA ILE A 485 20.00 -11.47 -2.64
C ILE A 485 18.89 -10.65 -1.97
N GLU A 486 17.85 -11.34 -1.51
CA GLU A 486 16.68 -10.72 -0.89
C GLU A 486 16.96 -10.24 0.54
N GLY A 487 17.85 -10.92 1.25
CA GLY A 487 18.23 -10.49 2.59
C GLY A 487 19.47 -11.17 3.12
N ALA A 488 19.92 -10.73 4.28
CA ALA A 488 21.11 -11.26 4.92
C ALA A 488 21.00 -11.17 6.45
N SER A 489 21.69 -12.08 7.13
CA SER A 489 21.82 -12.14 8.59
C SER A 489 23.28 -12.30 8.97
N TYR A 490 23.81 -11.42 9.80
CA TYR A 490 25.18 -11.43 10.26
C TYR A 490 25.25 -11.61 11.79
N TYR A 491 26.15 -12.49 12.24
CA TYR A 491 26.37 -12.82 13.64
C TYR A 491 27.80 -12.41 14.06
N PRO A 492 27.99 -11.21 14.65
CA PRO A 492 29.32 -10.67 14.96
C PRO A 492 30.21 -11.57 15.81
N GLN A 493 29.64 -12.40 16.69
CA GLN A 493 30.37 -13.32 17.57
C GLN A 493 31.13 -14.38 16.77
N SER A 494 30.51 -14.89 15.72
CA SER A 494 31.06 -15.97 14.89
C SER A 494 31.66 -15.47 13.58
N GLY A 495 31.41 -14.20 13.21
CA GLY A 495 31.73 -13.67 11.90
C GLY A 495 30.90 -14.28 10.76
N ARG A 496 29.88 -15.09 11.08
CA ARG A 496 29.08 -15.82 10.09
C ARG A 496 28.06 -14.90 9.42
N LEU A 497 28.06 -14.94 8.09
CA LEU A 497 27.03 -14.34 7.23
C LEU A 497 26.13 -15.46 6.68
N ARG A 498 24.82 -15.25 6.76
CA ARG A 498 23.81 -16.08 6.10
C ARG A 498 23.04 -15.23 5.10
N ILE A 499 23.03 -15.67 3.85
CA ILE A 499 22.32 -15.02 2.76
C ILE A 499 20.95 -15.68 2.59
N ARG A 500 19.93 -14.89 2.29
CA ARG A 500 18.61 -15.34 1.85
C ARG A 500 18.41 -14.91 0.40
N THR A 501 18.11 -15.88 -0.46
CA THR A 501 17.78 -15.67 -1.87
C THR A 501 16.31 -15.97 -2.08
N LYS A 502 15.66 -15.20 -2.96
CA LYS A 502 14.32 -15.54 -3.43
C LYS A 502 14.45 -16.55 -4.58
N THR A 503 13.80 -17.70 -4.45
CA THR A 503 13.69 -18.71 -5.51
C THR A 503 12.60 -18.37 -6.50
#